data_AF-A0A0L7K2F7-F1
#
_entry.id   AF-A0A0L7K2F7-F1
#
_cell.length_a   1.000
_cell.length_b   1.000
_cell.length_c   1.000
_cell.angle_alpha   90.00
_cell.angle_beta   90.00
_cell.angle_gamma   90.00
#
_symmetry.space_group_name_H-M   'P 1'
#
loop_
_entity.id
_entity.type
_entity.pdbx_description
1 polymer ?
#
loop_
_entity_poly.entity_id
_entity_poly.type
_entity_poly.pdbx_seq_one_letter_code
_entity_poly.pdbx_strand_id
1 'polypeptide(L)'
;MNAIVGLCHFCEAHGPRPVFCTFTTDNEEHTTESSKCTVQCHGCTSLGPETVLVSKDDDGTIFCSRETVPNTDVTSFLRQAAIRSITCEVSWSKDGGVVYFSDTQGHVLSFTFQLRDTRARGLKRWFSIVVLMKDKMLLLNISPVLSEHMQKISKELQQLADVVYDNEQKICSQRALRLRTGRNDFGQSRSLVQLT
;
A
#
# COMPACT_ATOMS: atom_id res chain seq x y z
N MET A 1 16.85 -14.80 2.24
CA MET A 1 16.38 -14.19 0.98
C MET A 1 15.46 -13.04 1.38
N ASN A 2 15.88 -11.79 1.22
CA ASN A 2 15.22 -10.66 1.89
C ASN A 2 14.41 -9.89 0.86
N ALA A 3 13.22 -10.40 0.56
CA ALA A 3 12.20 -9.67 -0.17
C ALA A 3 11.33 -8.91 0.83
N ILE A 4 10.89 -7.71 0.43
CA ILE A 4 9.98 -6.89 1.23
C ILE A 4 8.80 -6.55 0.36
N VAL A 5 7.60 -6.87 0.86
CA VAL A 5 6.35 -6.56 0.18
C VAL A 5 5.69 -5.40 0.92
N GLY A 6 5.42 -4.31 0.23
CA GLY A 6 4.77 -3.12 0.77
C GLY A 6 3.44 -2.86 0.07
N LEU A 7 2.43 -2.44 0.84
CA LEU A 7 1.26 -1.75 0.33
C LEU A 7 1.44 -0.26 0.57
N CYS A 8 1.35 0.50 -0.51
CA CYS A 8 1.51 1.94 -0.54
C CYS A 8 0.19 2.59 -0.95
N HIS A 9 -0.03 3.82 -0.48
CA HIS A 9 -1.17 4.63 -0.90
C HIS A 9 -0.74 6.07 -1.14
N PHE A 10 -1.54 6.77 -1.94
CA PHE A 10 -1.46 8.21 -2.07
C PHE A 10 -2.34 8.89 -1.03
N CYS A 11 -1.72 9.59 -0.06
CA CYS A 11 -2.44 10.48 0.84
C CYS A 11 -2.48 11.89 0.24
N GLU A 12 -3.66 12.50 0.16
CA GLU A 12 -3.78 13.89 -0.33
C GLU A 12 -3.04 14.90 0.57
N ALA A 13 -2.88 14.60 1.86
CA ALA A 13 -2.19 15.48 2.82
C ALA A 13 -0.67 15.22 2.90
N HIS A 14 -0.24 13.97 2.75
CA HIS A 14 1.15 13.57 3.02
C HIS A 14 1.89 12.99 1.81
N GLY A 15 1.22 12.87 0.67
CA GLY A 15 1.74 12.24 -0.54
C GLY A 15 1.81 10.71 -0.48
N PRO A 16 2.55 10.09 -1.43
CA PRO A 16 2.77 8.66 -1.50
C PRO A 16 3.51 8.11 -0.28
N ARG A 17 3.04 7.00 0.30
CA ARG A 17 3.72 6.34 1.42
C ARG A 17 3.30 4.88 1.61
N PRO A 18 4.20 4.04 2.16
CA PRO A 18 3.84 2.72 2.65
C PRO A 18 2.88 2.84 3.84
N VAL A 19 1.93 1.92 3.93
CA VAL A 19 0.97 1.77 5.04
C VAL A 19 1.02 0.39 5.67
N PHE A 20 1.56 -0.60 4.95
CA PHE A 20 1.70 -1.95 5.45
C PHE A 20 2.88 -2.62 4.74
N CYS A 21 3.75 -3.26 5.49
CA CYS A 21 4.94 -3.92 4.97
C CYS A 21 5.04 -5.31 5.58
N THR A 22 5.41 -6.29 4.76
CA THR A 22 5.73 -7.66 5.17
C THR A 22 7.16 -7.98 4.75
N PHE A 23 7.97 -8.50 5.67
CA PHE A 23 9.35 -8.88 5.42
C PHE A 23 9.70 -10.14 6.21
N THR A 24 10.69 -10.88 5.73
CA THR A 24 11.28 -11.99 6.46
C THR A 24 12.31 -11.48 7.46
N THR A 25 12.33 -12.06 8.65
CA THR A 25 13.33 -11.75 9.67
C THR A 25 13.71 -13.00 10.45
N ASP A 26 14.95 -13.06 10.87
CA ASP A 26 15.53 -14.04 11.79
C ASP A 26 15.59 -13.49 13.23
N ASN A 27 15.30 -12.21 13.42
CA ASN A 27 15.55 -11.47 14.65
C ASN A 27 14.24 -11.28 15.43
N GLU A 28 14.13 -11.92 16.60
CA GLU A 28 12.88 -11.89 17.41
C GLU A 28 12.57 -10.49 17.95
N GLU A 29 13.55 -9.59 18.09
CA GLU A 29 13.33 -8.20 18.49
C GLU A 29 12.45 -7.44 17.50
N HIS A 30 12.58 -7.74 16.20
CA HIS A 30 11.78 -7.10 15.15
C HIS A 30 10.30 -7.49 15.19
N THR A 31 9.97 -8.55 15.93
CA THR A 31 8.61 -9.09 16.10
C THR A 31 7.84 -8.48 17.27
N THR A 32 8.52 -7.79 18.18
CA THR A 32 7.93 -7.26 19.42
C THR A 32 7.98 -5.73 19.52
N GLU A 33 8.90 -5.08 18.80
CA GLU A 33 9.04 -3.62 18.84
C GLU A 33 7.93 -2.88 18.09
N SER A 34 7.26 -1.96 18.80
CA SER A 34 6.32 -1.00 18.23
C SER A 34 7.00 -0.08 17.20
N SER A 35 6.30 0.14 16.10
CA SER A 35 6.70 1.07 15.05
C SER A 35 6.61 2.51 15.57
N LYS A 36 7.73 3.26 15.53
CA LYS A 36 7.72 4.71 15.75
C LYS A 36 6.97 5.41 14.62
N CYS A 37 5.64 5.54 14.74
CA CYS A 37 4.83 6.27 13.76
C CYS A 37 4.88 7.77 14.05
N THR A 38 5.40 8.55 13.10
CA THR A 38 5.53 10.01 13.22
C THR A 38 4.30 10.77 12.72
N VAL A 39 3.29 10.10 12.14
CA VAL A 39 2.20 10.78 11.44
C VAL A 39 0.82 10.29 11.89
N GLN A 40 0.10 11.16 12.60
CA GLN A 40 -1.30 10.96 13.00
C GLN A 40 -2.24 11.32 11.85
N CYS A 41 -2.32 10.45 10.84
CA CYS A 41 -3.27 10.62 9.74
C CYS A 41 -4.11 9.36 9.58
N HIS A 42 -5.44 9.48 9.73
CA HIS A 42 -6.37 8.36 9.63
C HIS A 42 -6.25 7.54 8.33
N GLY A 43 -5.83 8.15 7.22
CA GLY A 43 -5.68 7.44 5.95
C GLY A 43 -4.34 6.76 5.80
N CYS A 44 -3.34 7.22 6.55
CA CYS A 44 -2.01 6.64 6.54
C CYS A 44 -1.84 5.56 7.60
N THR A 45 -2.68 5.56 8.64
CA THR A 45 -2.69 4.52 9.66
C THR A 45 -3.35 3.25 9.11
N SER A 46 -2.65 2.12 9.22
CA SER A 46 -3.16 0.80 8.84
C SER A 46 -3.52 0.00 10.09
N LEU A 47 -2.58 -0.78 10.62
CA LEU A 47 -2.75 -1.60 11.83
C LEU A 47 -2.49 -0.83 13.13
N GLY A 48 -1.89 0.36 13.03
CA GLY A 48 -1.39 1.13 14.15
C GLY A 48 0.07 0.78 14.51
N PRO A 49 0.74 1.64 15.30
CA PRO A 49 2.16 1.50 15.62
C PRO A 49 2.47 0.26 16.47
N GLU A 50 1.55 -0.11 17.36
CA GLU A 50 1.74 -1.20 18.33
C GLU A 50 1.45 -2.60 17.76
N THR A 51 0.78 -2.68 16.61
CA THR A 51 0.30 -3.95 16.07
C THR A 51 1.36 -4.55 15.14
N VAL A 52 1.90 -5.70 15.53
CA VAL A 52 2.81 -6.51 14.71
C VAL A 52 2.18 -7.89 14.50
N LEU A 53 2.06 -8.31 13.24
CA LEU A 53 1.59 -9.64 12.86
C LEU A 53 2.78 -10.52 12.52
N VAL A 54 2.84 -11.71 13.11
CA VAL A 54 3.96 -12.63 12.95
C VAL A 54 3.43 -14.00 12.59
N SER A 55 3.96 -14.58 11.51
CA SER A 55 3.75 -15.98 11.18
C SER A 55 5.09 -16.70 11.06
N LYS A 56 5.12 -17.96 11.50
CA LYS A 56 6.30 -18.83 11.39
C LYS A 56 5.94 -19.98 10.46
N ASP A 57 6.78 -20.22 9.48
CA ASP A 57 6.66 -21.35 8.58
C ASP A 57 7.31 -22.61 9.18
N ASP A 58 6.96 -23.79 8.64
CA ASP A 58 7.52 -25.07 9.10
C ASP A 58 9.05 -25.13 8.90
N ASP A 59 9.56 -24.40 7.90
CA ASP A 59 10.99 -24.24 7.61
C ASP A 59 11.72 -23.31 8.60
N GLY A 60 11.03 -22.79 9.62
CA GLY A 60 11.59 -21.87 10.63
C GLY A 60 11.73 -20.43 10.16
N THR A 61 11.24 -20.09 8.96
CA THR A 61 11.23 -18.71 8.46
C THR A 61 10.14 -17.90 9.16
N ILE A 62 10.49 -16.73 9.68
CA ILE A 62 9.54 -15.83 10.34
C ILE A 62 9.17 -14.70 9.38
N PHE A 63 7.88 -14.55 9.12
CA PHE A 63 7.31 -13.42 8.40
C PHE A 63 6.76 -12.42 9.40
N CYS A 64 7.17 -11.16 9.27
CA CYS A 64 6.74 -10.07 10.11
C CYS A 64 6.01 -9.03 9.25
N SER A 65 4.79 -8.68 9.64
CA SER A 65 3.97 -7.66 8.97
C SER A 65 3.57 -6.54 9.92
N ARG A 66 3.86 -5.29 9.51
CA ARG A 66 3.65 -4.07 10.32
C ARG A 66 3.67 -2.81 9.45
N GLU A 67 3.39 -1.63 10.01
CA GLU A 67 3.28 -0.38 9.24
C GLU A 67 4.62 0.12 8.68
N THR A 68 5.73 -0.06 9.42
CA THR A 68 7.07 0.41 9.02
C THR A 68 8.14 -0.66 9.25
N VAL A 69 9.19 -0.70 8.44
CA VAL A 69 10.31 -1.65 8.65
C VAL A 69 11.26 -1.12 9.73
N PRO A 70 11.92 -1.96 10.57
CA PRO A 70 12.80 -1.49 11.63
C PRO A 70 14.00 -0.70 11.11
N ASN A 71 14.54 -1.14 9.97
CA ASN A 71 15.70 -0.52 9.35
C ASN A 71 15.31 0.81 8.66
N THR A 72 16.00 1.89 9.02
CA THR A 72 15.78 3.24 8.50
C THR A 72 16.10 3.36 7.01
N ASP A 73 17.16 2.72 6.53
CA ASP A 73 17.56 2.76 5.11
C ASP A 73 16.49 2.08 4.27
N VAL A 74 16.02 0.92 4.70
CA VAL A 74 14.93 0.18 4.05
C VAL A 74 13.63 0.98 4.06
N THR A 75 13.32 1.66 5.15
CA THR A 75 12.15 2.56 5.23
C THR A 75 12.28 3.73 4.26
N SER A 76 13.47 4.31 4.11
CA SER A 76 13.72 5.37 3.14
C SER A 76 13.55 4.86 1.71
N PHE A 77 14.03 3.64 1.42
CA PHE A 77 13.90 3.00 0.13
C PHE A 77 12.44 2.68 -0.21
N LEU A 78 11.67 2.15 0.75
CA LEU A 78 10.21 1.94 0.59
C LEU A 78 9.46 3.23 0.29
N ARG A 79 9.83 4.35 0.94
CA ARG A 79 9.22 5.65 0.64
C ARG A 79 9.55 6.11 -0.78
N GLN A 80 10.80 5.97 -1.22
CA GLN A 80 11.20 6.29 -2.59
C GLN A 80 10.46 5.41 -3.61
N ALA A 81 10.38 4.10 -3.34
CA ALA A 81 9.63 3.15 -4.15
C ALA A 81 8.14 3.53 -4.25
N ALA A 82 7.51 3.93 -3.13
CA ALA A 82 6.13 4.38 -3.10
C ALA A 82 5.89 5.66 -3.92
N ILE A 83 6.82 6.62 -3.85
CA ILE A 83 6.75 7.85 -4.64
C ILE A 83 6.82 7.48 -6.12
N ARG A 84 7.86 6.76 -6.53
CA ARG A 84 8.06 6.40 -7.94
C ARG A 84 6.89 5.59 -8.49
N SER A 85 6.44 4.56 -7.78
CA SER A 85 5.39 3.67 -8.26
C SER A 85 4.03 4.34 -8.47
N ILE A 86 3.73 5.40 -7.71
CA ILE A 86 2.45 6.10 -7.79
C ILE A 86 2.54 7.35 -8.69
N THR A 87 3.66 8.07 -8.69
CA THR A 87 3.74 9.39 -9.34
C THR A 87 4.54 9.43 -10.63
N CYS A 88 5.52 8.54 -10.81
CA CYS A 88 6.48 8.63 -11.91
C CYS A 88 6.36 7.47 -12.90
N GLU A 89 6.13 6.27 -12.37
CA GLU A 89 6.08 5.04 -13.15
C GLU A 89 4.64 4.82 -13.65
N VAL A 90 4.48 4.71 -14.97
CA VAL A 90 3.17 4.57 -15.60
C VAL A 90 3.07 3.20 -16.24
N SER A 91 2.09 2.41 -15.81
CA SER A 91 1.70 1.22 -16.55
C SER A 91 0.75 1.59 -17.69
N TRP A 92 1.11 1.23 -18.93
CA TRP A 92 0.22 1.41 -20.09
C TRP A 92 -0.93 0.40 -20.15
N SER A 93 -0.92 -0.61 -19.28
CA SER A 93 -1.98 -1.62 -19.21
C SER A 93 -3.24 -1.05 -18.58
N LYS A 94 -4.39 -1.28 -19.22
CA LYS A 94 -5.72 -0.85 -18.72
C LYS A 94 -6.11 -1.53 -17.41
N ASP A 95 -5.57 -2.73 -17.14
CA ASP A 95 -5.90 -3.54 -15.97
C ASP A 95 -4.91 -3.38 -14.80
N GLY A 96 -4.03 -2.37 -14.87
CA GLY A 96 -2.88 -2.24 -13.98
C GLY A 96 -1.78 -3.19 -14.45
N GLY A 97 -0.68 -2.63 -14.92
CA GLY A 97 0.49 -3.42 -15.31
C GLY A 97 1.51 -3.42 -14.19
N VAL A 98 2.19 -4.54 -14.02
CA VAL A 98 3.39 -4.53 -13.19
C VAL A 98 4.47 -3.69 -13.89
N VAL A 99 5.05 -2.75 -13.15
CA VAL A 99 6.18 -1.94 -13.59
C VAL A 99 7.41 -2.34 -12.79
N TYR A 100 8.49 -2.63 -13.50
CA TYR A 100 9.79 -2.87 -12.91
C TYR A 100 10.63 -1.60 -13.00
N PHE A 101 11.30 -1.26 -11.89
CA PHE A 101 12.32 -0.23 -11.88
C PHE A 101 13.44 -0.58 -10.89
N SER A 102 14.63 -0.06 -11.16
CA SER A 102 15.77 -0.17 -10.25
C SER A 102 16.04 1.16 -9.54
N ASP A 103 16.59 1.05 -8.35
CA ASP A 103 17.18 2.13 -7.58
C ASP A 103 18.60 1.74 -7.15
N THR A 104 19.37 2.70 -6.64
CA THR A 104 20.70 2.51 -6.07
C THR A 104 20.71 1.49 -4.93
N GLN A 105 19.59 1.33 -4.22
CA GLN A 105 19.45 0.45 -3.06
C GLN A 105 18.84 -0.93 -3.38
N GLY A 106 18.35 -1.14 -4.61
CA GLY A 106 17.76 -2.44 -5.00
C GLY A 106 16.81 -2.36 -6.18
N HIS A 107 16.08 -3.45 -6.40
CA HIS A 107 15.14 -3.62 -7.49
C HIS A 107 13.71 -3.61 -6.95
N VAL A 108 12.81 -2.96 -7.68
CA VAL A 108 11.41 -2.79 -7.29
C VAL A 108 10.51 -3.28 -8.40
N LEU A 109 9.51 -4.06 -8.01
CA LEU A 109 8.40 -4.45 -8.84
C LEU A 109 7.14 -3.84 -8.24
N SER A 110 6.45 -2.97 -8.98
CA SER A 110 5.27 -2.27 -8.48
C SER A 110 4.03 -2.58 -9.30
N PHE A 111 2.90 -2.76 -8.64
CA PHE A 111 1.58 -2.91 -9.24
C PHE A 111 0.65 -1.83 -8.68
N THR A 112 0.29 -0.87 -9.52
CA THR A 112 -0.52 0.27 -9.13
C THR A 112 -1.98 0.07 -9.57
N PHE A 113 -2.91 0.34 -8.65
CA PHE A 113 -4.34 0.18 -8.86
C PHE A 113 -5.14 1.29 -8.17
N GLN A 114 -6.42 1.38 -8.51
CA GLN A 114 -7.33 2.38 -7.96
C GLN A 114 -8.47 1.73 -7.20
N LEU A 115 -8.83 2.31 -6.06
CA LEU A 115 -10.03 1.97 -5.28
C LEU A 115 -11.06 3.10 -5.40
N ARG A 116 -12.35 2.76 -5.49
CA ARG A 116 -13.43 3.76 -5.48
C ARG A 116 -13.63 4.30 -4.06
N ASP A 117 -13.76 5.62 -3.94
CA ASP A 117 -14.01 6.30 -2.66
C ASP A 117 -14.89 7.53 -2.89
N THR A 118 -16.06 7.58 -2.24
CA THR A 118 -17.01 8.69 -2.36
C THR A 118 -16.47 10.03 -1.85
N ARG A 119 -15.49 10.01 -0.93
CA ARG A 119 -14.90 11.19 -0.29
C ARG A 119 -13.62 11.68 -0.97
N ALA A 120 -12.99 10.86 -1.81
CA ALA A 120 -11.75 11.20 -2.49
C ALA A 120 -11.98 12.12 -3.69
N ARG A 121 -10.99 12.96 -4.00
CA ARG A 121 -11.04 13.78 -5.21
C ARG A 121 -11.01 12.89 -6.45
N GLY A 122 -12.02 13.04 -7.32
CA GLY A 122 -12.15 12.18 -8.51
C GLY A 122 -12.76 10.80 -8.22
N LEU A 123 -13.32 10.59 -7.02
CA LEU A 123 -14.01 9.37 -6.58
C LEU A 123 -13.13 8.11 -6.53
N LYS A 124 -11.81 8.30 -6.59
CA LYS A 124 -10.85 7.20 -6.63
C LYS A 124 -9.62 7.54 -5.81
N ARG A 125 -9.00 6.52 -5.21
CA ARG A 125 -7.71 6.61 -4.54
C ARG A 125 -6.70 5.67 -5.16
N TRP A 126 -5.46 6.13 -5.23
CA TRP A 126 -4.35 5.37 -5.76
C TRP A 126 -3.70 4.54 -4.66
N PHE A 127 -3.56 3.25 -4.94
CA PHE A 127 -2.82 2.28 -4.16
C PHE A 127 -1.79 1.58 -5.02
N SER A 128 -0.73 1.09 -4.41
CA SER A 128 0.34 0.38 -5.12
C SER A 128 0.90 -0.73 -4.24
N ILE A 129 0.97 -1.95 -4.77
CA ILE A 129 1.70 -3.05 -4.16
C ILE A 129 3.13 -2.99 -4.70
N VAL A 130 4.12 -2.95 -3.82
CA VAL A 130 5.54 -2.90 -4.18
C VAL A 130 6.25 -4.13 -3.62
N VAL A 131 7.12 -4.74 -4.41
CA VAL A 131 8.02 -5.82 -4.00
C VAL A 131 9.45 -5.36 -4.22
N LEU A 132 10.20 -5.29 -3.14
CA LEU A 132 11.57 -4.84 -3.10
C LEU A 132 12.47 -6.06 -2.93
N MET A 133 13.46 -6.19 -3.80
CA MET A 133 14.44 -7.28 -3.76
C MET A 133 15.83 -6.75 -4.14
N LYS A 134 16.88 -7.34 -3.55
CA LYS A 134 18.26 -7.03 -3.93
C LYS A 134 18.70 -7.75 -5.22
N ASP A 135 18.12 -8.90 -5.51
CA ASP A 135 18.46 -9.69 -6.70
C ASP A 135 17.52 -9.36 -7.87
N LYS A 136 18.08 -8.75 -8.91
CA LYS A 136 17.38 -8.42 -10.16
C LYS A 136 16.86 -9.66 -10.89
N MET A 137 17.72 -10.66 -11.07
CA MET A 137 17.42 -11.80 -11.94
C MET A 137 16.31 -12.63 -11.33
N LEU A 138 16.38 -12.86 -10.02
CA LEU A 138 15.33 -13.55 -9.30
C LEU A 138 14.00 -12.79 -9.40
N LEU A 139 13.99 -11.48 -9.14
CA LEU A 139 12.77 -10.66 -9.18
C LEU A 139 12.10 -10.70 -10.57
N LEU A 140 12.90 -10.61 -11.64
CA LEU A 140 12.39 -10.67 -13.01
C LEU A 140 11.85 -12.06 -13.36
N ASN A 141 12.52 -13.12 -12.91
CA ASN A 141 12.08 -14.51 -13.16
C ASN A 141 10.75 -14.82 -12.48
N ILE A 142 10.52 -14.34 -11.25
CA ILE A 142 9.27 -14.55 -10.52
C ILE A 142 8.20 -13.50 -10.83
N SER A 143 8.54 -12.46 -11.61
CA SER A 143 7.62 -11.34 -11.89
C SER A 143 6.26 -11.75 -12.48
N PRO A 144 6.12 -12.79 -13.34
CA PRO A 144 4.80 -13.20 -13.83
C PRO A 144 3.91 -13.76 -12.73
N VAL A 145 4.48 -14.57 -11.83
CA VAL A 145 3.78 -15.15 -10.68
C VAL A 145 3.36 -14.05 -9.70
N LEU A 146 4.27 -13.11 -9.41
CA LEU A 146 3.95 -11.95 -8.57
C LEU A 146 2.84 -11.09 -9.20
N SER A 147 2.86 -10.88 -10.51
CA SER A 147 1.83 -10.13 -11.23
C SER A 147 0.45 -10.73 -11.05
N GLU A 148 0.32 -12.05 -11.17
CA GLU A 148 -0.95 -12.74 -11.01
C GLU A 148 -1.51 -12.58 -9.58
N HIS A 149 -0.66 -12.77 -8.57
CA HIS A 149 -1.07 -12.62 -7.18
C HIS A 149 -1.41 -11.17 -6.81
N MET A 150 -0.62 -10.19 -7.27
CA MET A 150 -0.93 -8.77 -7.07
C MET A 150 -2.25 -8.37 -7.74
N GLN A 151 -2.52 -8.90 -8.93
CA GLN A 151 -3.77 -8.66 -9.63
C GLN A 151 -4.97 -9.29 -8.91
N LYS A 152 -4.80 -10.46 -8.29
CA LYS A 152 -5.84 -11.08 -7.47
C LYS A 152 -6.16 -10.23 -6.23
N ILE A 153 -5.13 -9.82 -5.49
CA ILE A 153 -5.28 -8.97 -4.30
C ILE A 153 -5.95 -7.64 -4.67
N SER A 154 -5.54 -7.01 -5.78
CA SER A 154 -6.13 -5.74 -6.20
C SER A 154 -7.60 -5.88 -6.58
N LYS A 155 -7.98 -6.95 -7.28
CA LYS A 155 -9.39 -7.25 -7.62
C LYS A 155 -10.24 -7.46 -6.37
N GLU A 156 -9.74 -8.21 -5.39
CA GLU A 156 -10.44 -8.43 -4.12
C GLU A 156 -10.67 -7.10 -3.38
N LEU A 157 -9.64 -6.26 -3.27
CA LEU A 157 -9.76 -4.93 -2.65
C LEU A 157 -10.72 -4.01 -3.42
N GLN A 158 -10.70 -4.06 -4.76
CA GLN A 158 -11.63 -3.30 -5.61
C GLN A 158 -13.07 -3.74 -5.39
N GLN A 159 -13.34 -5.04 -5.32
CA GLN A 159 -14.69 -5.56 -5.09
C GLN A 159 -15.24 -5.13 -3.73
N LEU A 160 -14.43 -5.21 -2.67
CA LEU A 160 -14.83 -4.74 -1.34
C LEU A 160 -15.12 -3.23 -1.34
N ALA A 161 -14.22 -2.44 -1.95
CA ALA A 161 -14.39 -0.99 -2.04
C ALA A 161 -15.63 -0.59 -2.85
N ASP A 162 -15.95 -1.35 -3.89
CA ASP A 162 -17.11 -1.13 -4.74
C ASP A 162 -18.43 -1.33 -3.97
N VAL A 163 -18.50 -2.33 -3.08
CA VAL A 163 -19.66 -2.57 -2.22
C VAL A 163 -19.89 -1.40 -1.26
N VAL A 164 -18.82 -0.93 -0.59
CA VAL A 164 -18.89 0.22 0.32
C VAL A 164 -19.31 1.47 -0.45
N TYR A 165 -18.70 1.72 -1.60
CA TYR A 165 -18.99 2.86 -2.45
C TYR A 165 -20.46 2.90 -2.89
N ASP A 166 -21.00 1.77 -3.36
CA ASP A 166 -22.38 1.69 -3.83
C ASP A 166 -23.38 1.88 -2.68
N ASN A 167 -23.06 1.39 -1.47
CA ASN A 167 -23.87 1.60 -0.27
C ASN A 167 -23.90 3.07 0.16
N GLU A 168 -22.75 3.75 0.16
CA GLU A 168 -22.66 5.17 0.49
C GLU A 168 -23.38 6.06 -0.54
N GLN A 169 -23.26 5.71 -1.83
CA GLN A 169 -23.90 6.47 -2.91
C GLN A 169 -25.44 6.39 -2.87
N LYS A 170 -26.00 5.28 -2.37
CA LYS A 170 -27.46 5.16 -2.15
C LYS A 170 -27.97 6.10 -1.06
N ILE A 171 -27.17 6.32 0.00
CA ILE A 171 -27.55 7.14 1.15
C ILE A 171 -27.44 8.63 0.83
N CYS A 172 -26.36 9.04 0.15
CA CYS A 172 -26.11 10.44 -0.14
C CYS A 172 -25.60 10.62 -1.58
N SER A 173 -26.33 11.41 -2.38
CA SER A 173 -25.88 11.73 -3.73
C SER A 173 -24.60 12.59 -3.68
N GLN A 174 -23.70 12.35 -4.63
CA GLN A 174 -22.39 13.03 -4.69
C GLN A 174 -22.51 14.56 -4.75
N ARG A 175 -23.56 15.06 -5.41
CA ARG A 175 -23.86 16.50 -5.47
C ARG A 175 -24.20 17.04 -4.08
N ALA A 176 -25.00 16.31 -3.31
CA ALA A 176 -25.32 16.69 -1.94
C ALA A 176 -24.08 16.65 -1.04
N LEU A 177 -23.18 15.68 -1.21
CA LEU A 177 -21.93 15.61 -0.45
C LEU A 177 -21.04 16.83 -0.76
N ARG A 178 -20.79 17.15 -2.03
CA ARG A 178 -19.96 18.30 -2.44
C ARG A 178 -20.54 19.66 -2.03
N LEU A 179 -21.87 19.79 -2.02
CA LEU A 179 -22.54 20.99 -1.51
C LEU A 179 -22.37 21.11 0.02
N ARG A 180 -22.30 19.99 0.74
CA ARG A 180 -22.08 19.97 2.20
C ARG A 180 -20.62 20.24 2.59
N THR A 181 -19.63 19.74 1.85
CA THR A 181 -18.20 20.01 2.09
C THR A 181 -17.72 21.36 1.55
N GLY A 182 -18.64 22.28 1.24
CA GLY A 182 -18.32 23.62 0.80
C GLY A 182 -17.48 24.37 1.83
N ARG A 183 -16.18 24.51 1.53
CA ARG A 183 -15.07 25.17 2.26
C ARG A 183 -14.14 24.18 2.99
N ASN A 184 -13.00 23.93 2.35
CA ASN A 184 -11.70 23.52 2.89
C ASN A 184 -11.55 22.20 3.65
N ASP A 185 -12.63 21.51 4.01
CA ASP A 185 -12.54 20.13 4.50
C ASP A 185 -12.56 19.17 3.32
N PHE A 186 -11.47 19.12 2.55
CA PHE A 186 -11.18 17.92 1.77
C PHE A 186 -11.11 16.78 2.78
N GLY A 187 -12.19 15.99 2.84
CA GLY A 187 -12.47 15.10 3.96
C GLY A 187 -11.25 14.27 4.33
N GLN A 188 -10.94 14.22 5.63
CA GLN A 188 -9.82 13.44 6.17
C GLN A 188 -9.70 12.11 5.44
N SER A 189 -8.50 11.81 4.95
CA SER A 189 -8.24 10.56 4.26
C SER A 189 -8.66 9.39 5.17
N ARG A 190 -9.52 8.52 4.67
CA ARG A 190 -9.99 7.32 5.38
C ARG A 190 -8.96 6.20 5.34
N SER A 191 -8.88 5.41 6.41
CA SER A 191 -8.07 4.19 6.43
C SER A 191 -8.59 3.18 5.39
N LEU A 192 -7.75 2.23 4.98
CA LEU A 192 -8.17 1.16 4.07
C LEU A 192 -9.34 0.34 4.65
N VAL A 193 -9.35 0.11 5.96
CA VAL A 193 -10.41 -0.61 6.69
C VAL A 193 -11.78 0.08 6.57
N GLN A 194 -11.82 1.39 6.34
CA GLN A 194 -13.07 2.12 6.12
C GLN A 194 -13.48 2.18 4.64
N LEU A 195 -12.57 1.83 3.73
CA LEU A 195 -12.81 1.84 2.29
C LEU A 195 -13.34 0.50 1.78
N THR A 196 -12.94 -0.59 2.41
CA THR A 196 -13.28 -1.98 2.05
C THR A 196 -14.17 -2.61 3.11
#